data_AF-A0A1H8NIE8-F1
#
_entry.id   AF-A0A1H8NIE8-F1
#
_cell.length_a   1.000
_cell.length_b   1.000
_cell.length_c   1.000
_cell.angle_alpha   90.00
_cell.angle_beta   90.00
_cell.angle_gamma   90.00
#
_symmetry.space_group_name_H-M   'P 1'
#
loop_
_entity.id
_entity.type
_entity.pdbx_description
1 polymer ?
#
loop_
_entity_poly.entity_id
_entity_poly.type
_entity_poly.pdbx_seq_one_letter_code
_entity_poly.pdbx_strand_id
1 'polypeptide(L)'
;MSDRDDRADGADGTDGADRVDGDDRAGETIEFDKLVRDRIPDLVRESGDRPETHVADDSEYRRRLREKLVEEATEFRESGDAEELADVLTVVGTLCRVEGIDREEVERLGREKTQERGGFEERIVLERVRK
;
A
#
# COMPACT_ATOMS: atom_id res chain seq x y z
N MET A 1 -59.35 -65.17 -8.54
CA MET A 1 -59.30 -65.86 -7.23
C MET A 1 -57.95 -65.47 -6.66
N SER A 2 -57.93 -64.33 -5.96
CA SER A 2 -57.83 -64.27 -4.48
C SER A 2 -56.43 -64.74 -4.07
N ASP A 3 -55.53 -63.87 -3.64
CA ASP A 3 -55.70 -63.06 -2.44
C ASP A 3 -55.09 -61.65 -2.49
N ARG A 4 -55.64 -60.82 -1.61
CA ARG A 4 -55.21 -59.47 -1.21
C ARG A 4 -54.18 -59.61 -0.07
N ASP A 5 -53.74 -58.42 0.38
CA ASP A 5 -53.08 -58.09 1.65
C ASP A 5 -51.54 -58.02 1.54
N ASP A 6 -50.85 -56.97 2.01
CA ASP A 6 -51.28 -55.90 2.89
C ASP A 6 -50.34 -54.67 2.81
N ARG A 7 -50.86 -53.52 3.24
CA ARG A 7 -50.20 -52.21 3.30
C ARG A 7 -49.24 -52.08 4.48
N ALA A 8 -48.25 -51.20 4.32
CA ALA A 8 -47.72 -50.26 5.33
C ALA A 8 -47.23 -49.02 4.53
N ASP A 9 -47.82 -47.82 4.58
CA ASP A 9 -47.80 -46.78 5.65
C ASP A 9 -46.46 -46.79 6.42
N GLY A 10 -45.60 -45.76 6.42
CA GLY A 10 -45.77 -44.31 6.38
C GLY A 10 -44.84 -43.72 7.47
N ALA A 11 -44.52 -42.42 7.40
CA ALA A 11 -43.65 -41.62 8.30
C ALA A 11 -42.13 -41.70 7.99
N ASP A 12 -41.27 -40.68 8.04
CA ASP A 12 -41.29 -39.26 8.46
C ASP A 12 -39.83 -38.80 8.20
N GLY A 13 -39.54 -37.77 7.40
CA GLY A 13 -39.34 -36.42 7.92
C GLY A 13 -38.00 -36.25 8.67
N THR A 14 -36.89 -36.05 7.95
CA THR A 14 -35.74 -35.19 8.35
C THR A 14 -34.96 -34.86 7.07
N ASP A 15 -35.23 -33.73 6.42
CA ASP A 15 -34.53 -32.46 6.60
C ASP A 15 -33.10 -32.61 7.16
N GLY A 16 -32.15 -32.52 6.25
CA GLY A 16 -30.72 -32.68 6.49
C GLY A 16 -29.94 -32.01 5.37
N ALA A 17 -30.32 -30.79 5.02
CA ALA A 17 -29.43 -29.86 4.35
C ALA A 17 -28.30 -29.53 5.34
N ASP A 18 -27.29 -30.41 5.41
CA ASP A 18 -26.08 -30.14 6.18
C ASP A 18 -25.27 -29.08 5.44
N ARG A 19 -25.65 -27.84 5.76
CA ARG A 19 -24.78 -26.80 6.28
C ARG A 19 -23.58 -26.46 5.41
N VAL A 20 -23.79 -25.37 4.67
CA VAL A 20 -22.93 -24.18 4.56
C VAL A 20 -21.44 -24.48 4.58
N ASP A 21 -20.85 -24.33 3.39
CA ASP A 21 -19.45 -24.01 3.15
C ASP A 21 -18.96 -22.97 4.18
N GLY A 22 -18.41 -23.48 5.27
CA GLY A 22 -17.58 -22.72 6.20
C GLY A 22 -16.13 -23.08 5.90
N ASP A 23 -15.59 -22.57 4.79
CA ASP A 23 -14.14 -22.43 4.61
C ASP A 23 -13.68 -21.37 5.64
N ASP A 24 -13.67 -21.75 6.92
CA ASP A 24 -13.04 -21.03 8.02
C ASP A 24 -11.52 -21.17 7.85
N ARG A 25 -11.00 -20.62 6.75
CA ARG A 25 -9.65 -20.07 6.80
C ARG A 25 -9.79 -18.79 7.58
N ALA A 26 -9.43 -18.84 8.86
CA ALA A 26 -9.09 -17.63 9.59
C ALA A 26 -8.06 -16.87 8.74
N GLY A 27 -8.53 -15.89 7.99
CA GLY A 27 -7.71 -15.11 7.07
C GLY A 27 -6.62 -14.42 7.86
N GLU A 28 -5.38 -14.56 7.42
CA GLU A 28 -4.27 -13.85 8.02
C GLU A 28 -4.44 -12.35 7.75
N THR A 29 -4.62 -11.56 8.82
CA THR A 29 -4.65 -10.10 8.72
C THR A 29 -3.22 -9.56 8.78
N ILE A 30 -2.82 -8.79 7.77
CA ILE A 30 -1.56 -8.05 7.77
C ILE A 30 -1.87 -6.57 8.00
N GLU A 31 -1.30 -6.02 9.06
CA GLU A 31 -1.45 -4.61 9.44
C GLU A 31 -0.46 -3.73 8.68
N PHE A 32 -0.94 -2.61 8.14
CA PHE A 32 -0.12 -1.61 7.45
C PHE A 32 -0.37 -0.22 8.04
N ASP A 33 0.70 0.55 8.20
CA ASP A 33 0.64 1.97 8.58
C ASP A 33 1.36 2.82 7.53
N LYS A 34 0.79 2.91 6.33
CA LYS A 34 1.38 3.65 5.20
C LYS A 34 0.35 4.37 4.35
N LEU A 35 0.78 5.46 3.71
CA LEU A 35 0.01 6.12 2.67
C LEU A 35 0.11 5.32 1.38
N VAL A 36 -1.01 5.06 0.73
CA VAL A 36 -1.06 4.37 -0.57
C VAL A 36 -1.64 5.28 -1.65
N ARG A 37 -1.39 4.95 -2.92
CA ARG A 37 -2.04 5.64 -4.04
C ARG A 37 -3.54 5.32 -4.08
N ASP A 38 -4.32 6.25 -4.61
CA ASP A 38 -5.79 6.20 -4.60
C ASP A 38 -6.40 4.89 -5.12
N ARG A 39 -5.76 4.25 -6.10
CA ARG A 39 -6.26 3.01 -6.72
C ARG A 39 -5.80 1.73 -6.03
N ILE A 40 -4.88 1.80 -5.06
CA ILE A 40 -4.35 0.61 -4.38
C ILE A 40 -5.47 -0.17 -3.66
N PRO A 41 -6.39 0.46 -2.91
CA PRO A 41 -7.48 -0.28 -2.28
C PRO A 41 -8.37 -1.03 -3.29
N ASP A 42 -8.58 -0.48 -4.49
CA ASP A 42 -9.37 -1.16 -5.52
C ASP A 42 -8.62 -2.38 -6.08
N LEU A 43 -7.33 -2.23 -6.36
CA LEU A 43 -6.49 -3.34 -6.83
C LEU A 43 -6.41 -4.49 -5.80
N VAL A 44 -6.37 -4.17 -4.50
CA VAL A 44 -6.41 -5.18 -3.42
C VAL A 44 -7.77 -5.91 -3.40
N ARG A 45 -8.88 -5.21 -3.68
CA ARG A 45 -10.20 -5.87 -3.82
C ARG A 45 -10.26 -6.76 -5.05
N GLU A 46 -9.65 -6.34 -6.15
CA GLU A 46 -9.56 -7.12 -7.38
C GLU A 46 -8.73 -8.39 -7.22
N SER A 47 -7.73 -8.41 -6.32
CA SER A 47 -6.97 -9.62 -5.98
C SER A 47 -7.73 -10.60 -5.08
N GLY A 48 -8.92 -10.24 -4.60
CA GLY A 48 -9.76 -11.04 -3.71
C GLY A 48 -9.57 -10.75 -2.22
N ASP A 49 -8.66 -9.83 -1.88
CA ASP A 49 -8.42 -9.41 -0.50
C ASP A 49 -9.35 -8.26 -0.09
N ARG A 50 -9.41 -7.97 1.20
CA ARG A 50 -10.32 -6.95 1.76
C ARG A 50 -9.50 -5.86 2.47
N PRO A 51 -9.25 -4.72 1.83
CA PRO A 51 -8.50 -3.65 2.47
C PRO A 51 -9.39 -2.85 3.42
N GLU A 52 -8.85 -2.54 4.61
CA GLU A 52 -9.39 -1.55 5.52
C GLU A 52 -8.62 -0.24 5.35
N THR A 53 -9.34 0.87 5.14
CA THR A 53 -8.73 2.18 4.84
C THR A 53 -9.50 3.30 5.49
N HIS A 54 -8.81 4.38 5.86
CA HIS A 54 -9.40 5.66 6.21
C HIS A 54 -8.82 6.79 5.36
N VAL A 55 -9.52 7.92 5.32
CA VAL A 55 -9.02 9.15 4.71
C VAL A 55 -8.35 9.98 5.80
N ALA A 56 -7.07 10.31 5.60
CA ALA A 56 -6.29 11.13 6.52
C ALA A 56 -6.81 12.57 6.57
N ASP A 57 -6.74 13.20 7.74
CA ASP A 57 -6.91 14.66 7.85
C ASP A 57 -5.67 15.41 7.31
N ASP A 58 -5.76 16.73 7.19
CA ASP A 58 -4.68 17.57 6.66
C ASP A 58 -3.33 17.41 7.40
N SER A 59 -3.36 17.18 8.71
CA SER A 59 -2.17 17.05 9.53
C SER A 59 -1.54 15.66 9.39
N GLU A 60 -2.38 14.63 9.42
CA GLU A 60 -1.98 13.24 9.18
C GLU A 60 -1.46 13.05 7.76
N TYR A 61 -2.12 13.63 6.77
CA TYR A 61 -1.71 13.55 5.36
C TYR A 61 -0.32 14.15 5.14
N ARG A 62 -0.07 15.35 5.67
CA ARG A 62 1.26 15.98 5.61
C ARG A 62 2.34 15.13 6.26
N ARG A 63 2.05 14.56 7.44
CA ARG A 63 2.98 13.64 8.13
C ARG A 63 3.26 12.40 7.28
N ARG A 64 2.21 11.75 6.79
CA ARG A 64 2.26 10.52 6.00
C ARG A 64 2.96 10.70 4.65
N LEU A 65 2.86 11.87 4.01
CA LEU A 65 3.65 12.19 2.81
C LEU A 65 5.16 12.26 3.08
N ARG A 66 5.56 12.78 4.26
CA ARG A 66 6.97 12.84 4.65
C ARG A 66 7.51 11.45 4.98
N GLU A 67 6.70 10.62 5.64
CA GLU A 67 7.01 9.19 5.85
C GLU A 67 7.14 8.46 4.52
N LYS A 68 6.20 8.68 3.59
CA LYS A 68 6.24 8.09 2.24
C LYS A 68 7.50 8.47 1.49
N LEU A 69 7.97 9.72 1.56
CA LEU A 69 9.23 10.13 0.93
C LEU A 69 10.43 9.30 1.41
N VAL A 70 10.47 8.94 2.69
CA VAL A 70 11.55 8.12 3.27
C VAL A 70 11.39 6.65 2.92
N GLU A 71 10.15 6.16 2.84
CA GLU A 71 9.78 4.81 2.37
C GLU A 71 10.32 4.60 0.94
N GLU A 72 9.93 5.43 -0.03
CA GLU A 72 10.33 5.28 -1.45
C GLU A 72 11.85 5.39 -1.63
N ALA A 73 12.50 6.31 -0.92
CA ALA A 73 13.95 6.44 -0.96
C ALA A 73 14.68 5.22 -0.34
N THR A 74 14.03 4.55 0.62
CA THR A 74 14.51 3.31 1.21
C THR A 74 14.30 2.14 0.27
N GLU A 75 13.14 2.05 -0.38
CA GLU A 75 12.86 1.03 -1.40
C GLU A 75 13.86 1.16 -2.56
N PHE A 76 14.13 2.38 -3.06
CA PHE A 76 15.18 2.60 -4.06
C PHE A 76 16.56 2.14 -3.59
N ARG A 77 16.92 2.42 -2.33
CA ARG A 77 18.21 2.00 -1.76
C ARG A 77 18.35 0.47 -1.76
N GLU A 78 17.24 -0.24 -1.58
CA GLU A 78 17.21 -1.71 -1.46
C GLU A 78 17.06 -2.40 -2.81
N SER A 79 16.22 -1.88 -3.70
CA SER A 79 15.92 -2.47 -5.01
C SER A 79 16.84 -1.96 -6.12
N GLY A 80 17.21 -0.69 -6.09
CA GLY A 80 17.87 0.03 -7.19
C GLY A 80 16.95 0.31 -8.38
N ASP A 81 15.64 0.11 -8.25
CA ASP A 81 14.68 0.24 -9.36
C ASP A 81 14.38 1.72 -9.69
N ALA A 82 14.29 2.03 -10.98
CA ALA A 82 13.92 3.35 -11.45
C ALA A 82 12.46 3.71 -11.14
N GLU A 83 11.59 2.72 -10.94
CA GLU A 83 10.21 2.95 -10.50
C GLU A 83 10.17 3.69 -9.15
N GLU A 84 11.02 3.31 -8.19
CA GLU A 84 11.06 3.97 -6.88
C GLU A 84 11.58 5.42 -6.96
N LEU A 85 12.47 5.72 -7.91
CA LEU A 85 12.86 7.11 -8.18
C LEU A 85 11.70 7.94 -8.75
N ALA A 86 10.85 7.34 -9.59
CA ALA A 86 9.64 8.01 -10.09
C ALA A 86 8.65 8.28 -8.96
N ASP A 87 8.56 7.38 -7.99
CA ASP A 87 7.73 7.53 -6.81
C ASP A 87 8.27 8.62 -5.87
N VAL A 88 9.59 8.68 -5.64
CA VAL A 88 10.24 9.81 -4.95
C VAL A 88 9.91 11.14 -5.62
N LEU A 89 10.02 11.25 -6.96
CA LEU A 89 9.66 12.48 -7.68
C LEU A 89 8.18 12.85 -7.54
N THR A 90 7.30 11.85 -7.51
CA THR A 90 5.86 12.04 -7.32
C THR A 90 5.55 12.56 -5.92
N VAL A 91 6.17 11.98 -4.89
CA VAL A 91 6.00 12.41 -3.50
C VAL A 91 6.57 13.82 -3.29
N VAL A 92 7.76 14.13 -3.82
CA VAL A 92 8.35 15.48 -3.77
C VAL A 92 7.41 16.50 -4.42
N GLY A 93 6.89 16.21 -5.61
CA GLY A 93 5.94 17.09 -6.29
C GLY A 93 4.65 17.32 -5.50
N THR A 94 4.16 16.28 -4.82
CA THR A 94 2.96 16.36 -3.97
C THR A 94 3.22 17.19 -2.71
N LEU A 95 4.35 16.96 -2.03
CA LEU A 95 4.78 17.77 -0.89
C LEU A 95 4.91 19.25 -1.26
N CYS A 96 5.48 19.57 -2.42
CA CYS A 96 5.58 20.96 -2.87
C CYS A 96 4.20 21.64 -2.93
N ARG A 97 3.21 20.97 -3.51
CA ARG A 97 1.84 21.50 -3.61
C ARG A 97 1.19 21.68 -2.25
N VAL A 98 1.31 20.68 -1.37
CA VAL A 98 0.65 20.67 -0.04
C VAL A 98 1.27 21.68 0.93
N GLU A 99 2.57 21.93 0.80
CA GLU A 99 3.33 22.85 1.65
C GLU A 99 3.42 24.26 1.04
N GLY A 100 2.88 24.49 -0.16
CA GLY A 100 2.96 25.77 -0.85
C GLY A 100 4.38 26.14 -1.30
N ILE A 101 5.23 25.13 -1.53
CA ILE A 101 6.60 25.30 -2.02
C ILE A 101 6.57 25.30 -3.55
N ASP A 102 7.19 26.29 -4.15
CA ASP A 102 7.39 26.31 -5.60
C ASP A 102 8.41 25.23 -6.01
N ARG A 103 8.00 24.36 -6.93
CA ARG A 103 8.87 23.31 -7.45
C ARG A 103 10.05 23.89 -8.24
N GLU A 104 9.84 24.95 -9.01
CA GLU A 104 10.91 25.57 -9.80
C GLU A 104 11.99 26.15 -8.87
N GLU A 105 11.56 26.70 -7.74
CA GLU A 105 12.44 27.18 -6.68
C GLU A 105 13.27 26.05 -6.06
N VAL A 106 12.68 24.89 -5.76
CA VAL A 106 13.42 23.72 -5.25
C VAL A 106 14.49 23.28 -6.25
N GLU A 107 14.16 23.22 -7.54
CA GLU A 107 15.09 22.85 -8.59
C GLU A 107 16.19 23.92 -8.76
N ARG A 108 15.85 25.21 -8.64
CA ARG A 108 16.82 26.32 -8.65
C ARG A 108 17.81 26.20 -7.49
N LEU A 109 17.33 25.98 -6.26
CA LEU A 109 18.15 25.77 -5.08
C LEU A 109 19.08 24.54 -5.25
N GLY A 110 18.62 23.50 -5.93
CA GLY A 110 19.44 22.36 -6.30
C GLY A 110 20.60 22.75 -7.22
N ARG A 111 20.30 23.45 -8.32
CA ARG A 111 21.31 23.93 -9.28
C ARG A 111 22.34 24.87 -8.63
N GLU A 112 21.90 25.77 -7.75
CA GLU A 112 22.79 26.69 -7.04
C GLU A 112 23.74 25.95 -6.12
N LYS A 113 23.24 24.97 -5.34
CA LYS A 113 24.11 24.12 -4.52
C LYS A 113 25.13 23.36 -5.36
N THR A 114 24.74 22.82 -6.52
CA THR A 114 25.67 22.15 -7.44
C THR A 114 26.73 23.10 -7.96
N GLN A 115 26.39 24.34 -8.30
CA GLN A 115 27.36 25.35 -8.74
C GLN A 115 28.30 25.81 -7.62
N GLU A 116 27.77 26.04 -6.42
CA GLU A 116 28.54 26.52 -5.27
C GLU A 116 29.44 25.45 -4.64
N ARG A 117 28.98 24.19 -4.62
CA ARG A 117 29.57 23.12 -3.80
C ARG A 117 30.03 21.91 -4.62
N GLY A 118 29.79 21.91 -5.92
CA GLY A 118 29.93 20.73 -6.78
C GLY A 118 28.73 19.79 -6.69
N GLY A 119 28.64 18.87 -7.65
CA GLY A 119 27.72 17.74 -7.59
C GLY A 119 28.39 16.51 -6.99
N PHE A 120 27.90 15.33 -7.36
CA PHE A 120 28.40 14.05 -6.86
C PHE A 120 29.32 13.33 -7.87
N GLU A 121 29.68 13.98 -8.97
CA GLU A 121 30.45 13.41 -10.10
C GLU A 121 31.87 12.97 -9.69
N GLU A 122 32.47 13.69 -8.73
CA GLU A 122 33.81 13.40 -8.19
C GLU A 122 33.83 12.20 -7.22
N ARG A 123 32.66 11.64 -6.85
CA ARG A 123 32.52 10.44 -6.01
C ARG A 123 33.23 10.53 -4.64
N ILE A 124 33.29 11.72 -4.08
CA ILE A 124 33.99 11.98 -2.82
C ILE A 124 33.13 11.51 -1.63
N VAL A 125 33.71 10.64 -0.78
CA VAL A 125 33.12 10.23 0.50
C VAL A 125 33.93 10.84 1.64
N LEU A 126 33.27 11.60 2.52
CA LEU A 126 33.93 12.21 3.68
C LEU A 126 33.96 11.22 4.86
N GLU A 127 35.13 10.66 5.16
CA GLU A 127 35.28 9.66 6.23
C GLU A 127 35.53 10.28 7.62
N ARG A 128 36.23 11.42 7.69
CA ARG A 128 36.54 12.10 8.97
C ARG A 128 36.97 13.56 8.79
N VAL A 129 36.68 14.39 9.79
CA VAL A 129 37.22 15.76 9.93
C VAL A 129 37.97 15.85 11.26
N ARG A 130 39.22 16.36 11.24
CA ARG A 130 39.97 16.72 12.45
C ARG A 130 39.89 18.23 12.63
N LYS A 131 39.70 18.69 13.86
CA LYS A 131 39.71 20.11 14.23
C LYS A 131 40.97 20.42 15.04
#